data_AF-A0A365L7R0-F1
#
_entry.id   AF-A0A365L7R0-F1
#
_cell.length_a   1.000
_cell.length_b   1.000
_cell.length_c   1.000
_cell.angle_alpha   90.00
_cell.angle_beta   90.00
_cell.angle_gamma   90.00
#
_symmetry.space_group_name_H-M   'P 1'
#
loop_
_entity.id
_entity.type
_entity.pdbx_description
1 polymer ?
#
loop_
_entity_poly.entity_id
_entity_poly.type
_entity_poly.pdbx_seq_one_letter_code
_entity_poly.pdbx_strand_id
1 'polypeptide(L)'
;MNFSKKKFNLRFPLILLLINLVLFSFLIEELVDAAPPNYGGGLQLLTPLLGFISFWYIKKTEGEKPSGIWVLQALNWLFILFPIAAILFGMFTFI
;
A
#
# COMPACT_ATOMS: atom_id res chain seq x y z
N MET A 1 -6.15 12.83 29.87
CA MET A 1 -5.01 12.85 28.93
C MET A 1 -5.47 13.52 27.64
N ASN A 2 -5.16 14.81 27.44
CA ASN A 2 -5.56 15.54 26.24
C ASN A 2 -4.64 15.13 25.08
N PHE A 3 -5.10 14.21 24.23
CA PHE A 3 -4.43 13.95 22.96
C PHE A 3 -4.60 15.21 22.11
N SER A 4 -3.52 15.98 21.96
CA SER A 4 -3.47 17.05 20.96
C SER A 4 -3.87 16.45 19.61
N LYS A 5 -5.05 16.83 19.11
CA LYS A 5 -5.60 16.34 17.84
C LYS A 5 -4.66 16.85 16.74
N LYS A 6 -3.70 16.02 16.32
CA LYS A 6 -2.81 16.33 15.20
C LYS A 6 -3.70 16.60 13.98
N LYS A 7 -3.59 17.81 13.42
CA LYS A 7 -4.29 18.17 12.18
C LYS A 7 -3.86 17.22 11.06
N PHE A 8 -4.82 16.84 10.22
CA PHE A 8 -4.55 16.03 9.03
C PHE A 8 -3.51 16.71 8.13
N ASN A 9 -2.45 15.97 7.79
CA ASN A 9 -1.40 16.42 6.88
C ASN A 9 -1.38 15.53 5.63
N LEU A 10 -1.90 16.05 4.53
CA LEU A 10 -1.99 15.34 3.24
C LEU A 10 -0.61 14.91 2.69
N ARG A 11 0.49 15.59 3.06
CA ARG A 11 1.83 15.24 2.58
C ARG A 11 2.24 13.83 3.01
N PHE A 12 1.83 13.40 4.20
CA PHE A 12 2.18 12.07 4.72
C PHE A 12 1.64 10.93 3.83
N PRO A 13 0.32 10.83 3.55
CA PRO A 13 -0.19 9.79 2.66
C PRO A 13 0.30 9.94 1.20
N LEU A 14 0.63 11.16 0.74
CA LEU A 14 1.20 11.35 -0.61
C LEU A 14 2.63 10.81 -0.73
N ILE A 15 3.48 11.01 0.29
CA ILE A 15 4.83 10.44 0.31
C ILE A 15 4.74 8.91 0.33
N LEU A 16 3.85 8.36 1.15
CA LEU A 16 3.62 6.91 1.20
C LEU A 16 3.09 6.36 -0.14
N LEU A 17 2.21 7.10 -0.81
CA LEU A 17 1.74 6.75 -2.16
C LEU A 17 2.91 6.66 -3.14
N LEU A 18 3.79 7.67 -3.18
CA LEU A 18 4.92 7.69 -4.11
C LEU A 18 5.87 6.50 -3.88
N ILE A 19 6.18 6.20 -2.61
CA ILE A 19 7.02 5.04 -2.27
C ILE A 19 6.31 3.74 -2.69
N ASN A 20 5.01 3.61 -2.41
CA ASN A 20 4.25 2.43 -2.80
C ASN A 20 4.16 2.24 -4.31
N LEU A 21 4.07 3.31 -5.10
CA LEU A 21 4.06 3.19 -6.56
C LEU A 21 5.36 2.59 -7.09
N VAL A 22 6.52 2.99 -6.55
CA VAL A 22 7.82 2.43 -6.93
C VAL A 22 7.94 0.96 -6.53
N LEU A 23 7.52 0.61 -5.31
CA LEU A 23 7.54 -0.78 -4.87
C LEU A 23 6.56 -1.65 -5.66
N PHE A 24 5.38 -1.09 -5.97
CA PHE A 24 4.35 -1.76 -6.75
C PHE A 24 4.80 -1.97 -8.20
N SER A 25 5.55 -1.05 -8.81
CA SER A 25 6.09 -1.27 -10.16
C SER A 25 7.04 -2.46 -10.22
N PHE A 26 7.88 -2.66 -9.20
CA PHE A 26 8.74 -3.85 -9.12
C PHE A 26 7.93 -5.13 -8.96
N LEU A 27 6.84 -5.11 -8.17
CA LEU A 27 5.93 -6.26 -8.07
C LEU A 27 5.28 -6.58 -9.43
N ILE A 28 4.83 -5.56 -10.17
CA ILE A 28 4.25 -5.78 -11.51
C ILE A 28 5.30 -6.32 -12.48
N GLU A 29 6.52 -5.80 -12.45
CA GLU A 29 7.63 -6.31 -13.26
C GLU A 29 7.92 -7.78 -12.94
N GLU A 30 8.00 -8.15 -11.67
CA GLU A 30 8.19 -9.53 -11.21
C GLU A 30 7.06 -10.45 -11.68
N LEU A 31 5.81 -9.98 -11.64
CA LEU A 31 4.64 -10.73 -12.12
C LEU A 31 4.58 -10.87 -13.65
N VAL A 32 5.12 -9.91 -14.40
CA VAL A 32 5.11 -9.92 -15.87
C VAL A 32 6.28 -10.71 -16.44
N ASP A 33 7.48 -10.56 -15.85
CA ASP A 33 8.70 -11.23 -16.32
C ASP A 33 8.66 -12.74 -16.03
N ALA A 34 7.92 -13.14 -15.00
CA ALA A 34 7.41 -14.49 -14.76
C ALA A 34 8.37 -15.69 -14.92
N ALA A 35 9.68 -15.44 -14.96
CA ALA A 35 10.71 -16.46 -15.01
C ALA A 35 10.87 -17.09 -13.62
N PRO A 36 10.82 -18.43 -13.48
CA PRO A 36 11.11 -19.08 -12.21
C PRO A 36 12.55 -18.77 -11.75
N PRO A 37 12.82 -18.51 -10.44
CA PRO A 37 11.93 -18.53 -9.28
C PRO A 37 11.84 -17.15 -8.59
N ASN A 38 11.22 -16.15 -9.22
CA ASN A 38 11.08 -14.81 -8.63
C ASN A 38 9.61 -14.48 -8.35
N TYR A 39 9.02 -15.05 -7.31
CA TYR A 39 7.66 -14.66 -6.87
C TYR A 39 7.59 -14.55 -5.35
N GLY A 40 8.48 -13.75 -4.76
CA GLY A 40 8.54 -13.66 -3.31
C GLY A 40 9.68 -12.83 -2.72
N GLY A 41 10.19 -11.83 -3.45
CA GLY A 41 11.19 -10.92 -2.90
C GLY A 41 10.72 -10.29 -1.58
N GLY A 42 11.58 -10.23 -0.56
CA GLY A 42 11.22 -9.77 0.79
C GLY A 42 10.64 -8.34 0.87
N LEU A 43 10.72 -7.56 -0.22
CA LEU A 43 10.15 -6.22 -0.33
C LEU A 43 8.67 -6.21 -0.70
N GLN A 44 8.09 -7.32 -1.18
CA GLN A 44 6.69 -7.38 -1.61
C GLN A 44 5.70 -7.11 -0.46
N LEU A 45 6.09 -7.43 0.78
CA LEU A 45 5.30 -7.14 1.99
C LEU A 45 5.37 -5.67 2.43
N LEU A 46 6.31 -4.88 1.90
CA LEU A 46 6.38 -3.45 2.21
C LEU A 46 5.23 -2.68 1.57
N THR A 47 4.82 -3.03 0.35
CA THR A 47 3.70 -2.39 -0.35
C THR A 47 2.39 -2.46 0.45
N PRO A 48 1.92 -3.65 0.92
CA PRO A 48 0.72 -3.71 1.75
C PRO A 48 0.91 -3.07 3.12
N LEU A 49 2.10 -3.14 3.72
CA LEU A 49 2.39 -2.49 5.00
C LEU A 49 2.25 -0.96 4.91
N LEU A 50 2.91 -0.33 3.93
CA LEU A 50 2.85 1.11 3.73
C LEU A 50 1.45 1.57 3.30
N GLY A 51 0.75 0.76 2.48
CA GLY A 51 -0.65 0.98 2.12
C GLY A 51 -1.54 1.01 3.36
N PHE A 52 -1.35 0.05 4.26
CA PHE A 52 -2.07 -0.02 5.54
C PHE A 52 -1.76 1.15 6.46
N ILE A 53 -0.49 1.55 6.60
CA ILE A 53 -0.09 2.72 7.41
C ILE A 53 -0.77 3.99 6.88
N SER A 54 -0.73 4.21 5.56
CA SER A 54 -1.38 5.35 4.90
C SER A 54 -2.89 5.33 5.10
N PHE A 55 -3.53 4.16 4.91
CA PHE A 55 -4.96 3.97 5.11
C PHE A 55 -5.38 4.28 6.55
N TRP A 56 -4.67 3.71 7.51
CA TRP A 56 -4.95 3.89 8.93
C TRP A 56 -4.73 5.34 9.37
N TYR A 57 -3.68 6.00 8.88
CA TYR A 57 -3.43 7.41 9.11
C TYR A 57 -4.61 8.27 8.65
N ILE A 58 -5.10 8.06 7.42
CA ILE A 58 -6.23 8.83 6.88
C ILE A 58 -7.50 8.58 7.72
N LYS A 59 -7.76 7.33 8.12
CA LYS A 59 -8.96 6.95 8.88
C LYS A 59 -8.95 7.50 10.31
N LYS A 60 -7.80 7.43 10.99
CA LYS A 60 -7.67 7.76 12.41
C LYS A 60 -7.42 9.25 12.66
N THR A 61 -6.91 9.99 11.68
CA THR A 61 -6.62 11.41 11.86
C THR A 61 -7.88 12.26 11.74
N GLU A 62 -8.11 13.08 12.77
CA GLU A 62 -9.22 14.01 12.83
C GLU A 62 -8.94 15.31 12.04
N GLY A 63 -10.01 16.02 11.68
CA GLY A 63 -9.95 17.26 10.91
C GLY A 63 -10.49 17.14 9.49
N GLU A 64 -10.63 18.30 8.84
CA GLU A 64 -11.10 18.42 7.46
C GLU A 64 -10.16 17.69 6.51
N LYS A 65 -10.75 16.86 5.64
CA LYS A 65 -10.04 16.12 4.60
C LYS A 65 -10.42 16.71 3.25
N PRO A 66 -9.49 16.83 2.30
CA PRO A 66 -9.82 17.28 0.96
C PRO A 66 -10.82 16.33 0.28
N SER A 67 -11.66 16.85 -0.61
CA SER A 67 -12.74 16.11 -1.28
C SER A 67 -12.27 14.87 -2.04
N GLY A 68 -11.01 14.83 -2.50
CA GLY A 68 -10.41 13.70 -3.22
C GLY A 68 -9.76 12.62 -2.34
N ILE A 69 -9.87 12.70 -1.00
CA ILE A 69 -9.16 11.78 -0.10
C ILE A 69 -9.56 10.31 -0.28
N TRP A 70 -10.76 10.04 -0.80
CA TRP A 70 -11.26 8.70 -1.08
C TRP A 70 -10.44 7.99 -2.17
N VAL A 71 -9.87 8.73 -3.13
CA VAL A 71 -8.97 8.19 -4.16
C VAL A 71 -7.72 7.62 -3.51
N LEU A 72 -7.13 8.34 -2.55
CA LEU A 72 -5.98 7.85 -1.79
C LEU A 72 -6.35 6.61 -0.96
N GLN A 73 -7.55 6.54 -0.39
CA GLN A 73 -8.00 5.33 0.31
C GLN A 73 -8.20 4.14 -0.64
N ALA A 74 -8.76 4.36 -1.83
CA ALA A 74 -8.92 3.32 -2.85
C ALA A 74 -7.55 2.79 -3.33
N LEU A 75 -6.59 3.67 -3.55
CA LEU A 75 -5.22 3.29 -3.91
C LEU A 75 -4.53 2.51 -2.77
N ASN A 76 -4.71 2.93 -1.51
CA ASN A 76 -4.19 2.18 -0.38
C ASN A 76 -4.81 0.77 -0.30
N TRP A 77 -6.11 0.63 -0.55
CA TRP A 77 -6.76 -0.68 -0.65
C TRP A 77 -6.14 -1.54 -1.76
N LEU A 78 -5.88 -0.97 -2.93
CA LEU A 78 -5.19 -1.67 -4.02
C LEU A 78 -3.81 -2.16 -3.56
N PHE A 79 -3.00 -1.30 -2.95
CA PHE A 79 -1.66 -1.66 -2.47
C PHE A 79 -1.69 -2.69 -1.34
N ILE A 80 -2.78 -2.81 -0.59
CA ILE A 80 -2.94 -3.85 0.43
C ILE A 80 -3.37 -5.16 -0.23
N LEU A 81 -4.46 -5.15 -0.98
CA LEU A 81 -5.11 -6.38 -1.44
C LEU A 81 -4.37 -7.04 -2.59
N PHE A 82 -3.87 -6.27 -3.55
CA PHE A 82 -3.26 -6.83 -4.75
C PHE A 82 -1.98 -7.63 -4.44
N PRO A 83 -0.99 -7.11 -3.69
CA PRO A 83 0.21 -7.90 -3.36
C PRO A 83 -0.12 -9.15 -2.53
N ILE A 84 -1.07 -9.06 -1.60
CA ILE A 84 -1.51 -10.22 -0.82
C ILE A 84 -2.12 -11.29 -1.74
N ALA A 85 -3.00 -10.90 -2.67
CA ALA A 85 -3.59 -11.82 -3.63
C ALA A 85 -2.54 -12.45 -4.55
N ALA A 86 -1.57 -11.66 -5.02
CA ALA A 86 -0.47 -12.14 -5.86
C ALA A 86 0.40 -13.18 -5.14
N ILE A 87 0.78 -12.91 -3.87
CA ILE A 87 1.55 -13.84 -3.04
C ILE A 87 0.77 -15.14 -2.84
N LEU A 88 -0.52 -15.05 -2.47
CA LEU A 88 -1.35 -16.24 -2.26
C LEU A 88 -1.48 -17.06 -3.54
N PHE A 89 -1.75 -16.42 -4.69
CA PHE A 89 -1.86 -17.12 -5.97
C PHE A 89 -0.53 -17.76 -6.41
N GLY A 90 0.59 -17.06 -6.23
CA GLY A 90 1.93 -17.63 -6.44
C GLY A 90 2.15 -18.86 -5.57
N MET A 91 1.86 -18.79 -4.28
CA MET A 91 1.99 -19.95 -3.39
C MET A 91 1.15 -21.15 -3.85
N PHE A 92 -0.11 -20.95 -4.25
CA PHE A 92 -0.99 -22.04 -4.69
C PHE A 92 -0.65 -22.65 -6.05
N THR A 93 0.09 -21.95 -6.91
CA THR A 93 0.47 -22.46 -8.23
C THR A 93 1.76 -23.29 -8.21
N PHE A 94 2.57 -23.17 -7.15
CA PHE A 94 3.84 -23.90 -6.97
C PHE A 94 3.82 -24.94 -5.83
N ILE A 95 2.66 -25.19 -5.21
CA ILE A 95 2.37 -26.37 -4.36
C ILE A 95 1.70 -27.43 -5.22
#